data_AF-R9GMM3-F1
#
_entry.id   AF-R9GMM3-F1
#
_cell.length_a   1.000
_cell.length_b   1.000
_cell.length_c   1.000
_cell.angle_alpha   90.00
_cell.angle_beta   90.00
_cell.angle_gamma   90.00
#
_symmetry.space_group_name_H-M   'P 1'
#
loop_
_entity.id
_entity.type
_entity.pdbx_description
1 polymer ?
#
loop_
_entity_poly.entity_id
_entity_poly.type
_entity_poly.pdbx_seq_one_letter_code
_entity_poly.pdbx_strand_id
1 'polypeptide(L)'
;MFREPQEQKSCSFERIYFSRGSDASIYRERKQLGRLLCPQILEAVNCDLKNTVFSFIPNTAEVAFYGMVEGLHKYIKKYQKETLLKRADKISDEELEEVLSMAPRVEKIAIKDVKLRTFITQDADRQDMVSHVYDTTYGVVKSGEDNLVVIDDSIVRGTTLRQSILRILDRLGPKRIIVVSSAPQIRYPDCYGIDMSRMGEFVAFEAAIALLKDAGLEHIIDETYAKCQQAILDGREKKENFIKAIYAPFTDDQISGKIAQIISPKGIHSSVKVIYQTLDNLHKAIPDHLGDWYFSGNYPTPGGNKVVNKAFMNWVEGKNQRAYV
;
A
#
# COMPACT_ATOMS: atom_id res chain seq x y z
N MET A 1 -0.10 -30.62 29.92
CA MET A 1 0.76 -30.80 28.74
C MET A 1 1.26 -29.42 28.33
N PHE A 2 2.55 -29.14 28.54
CA PHE A 2 3.13 -27.86 28.10
C PHE A 2 3.40 -27.97 26.60
N ARG A 3 2.97 -26.96 25.84
CA ARG A 3 3.18 -26.90 24.40
C ARG A 3 4.61 -26.42 24.14
N GLU A 4 5.31 -27.04 23.19
CA GLU A 4 6.63 -26.55 22.78
C GLU A 4 6.53 -25.10 22.29
N PRO A 5 7.48 -24.22 22.65
CA PRO A 5 7.53 -22.86 22.15
C PRO A 5 7.58 -22.85 20.62
N GLN A 6 6.57 -22.26 20.00
CA GLN A 6 6.55 -22.03 18.57
C GLN A 6 7.33 -20.75 18.23
N GLU A 7 7.71 -20.61 16.97
CA GLU A 7 8.28 -19.36 16.45
C GLU A 7 7.34 -18.18 16.78
N GLN A 8 7.91 -17.11 17.32
CA GLN A 8 7.15 -15.92 17.68
C GLN A 8 6.78 -15.14 16.41
N LYS A 9 5.48 -15.05 16.11
CA LYS A 9 4.94 -14.30 14.96
C LYS A 9 4.20 -13.04 15.42
N SER A 10 4.93 -12.11 16.03
CA SER A 10 4.39 -10.81 16.45
C SER A 10 3.89 -10.00 15.25
N CYS A 11 2.83 -9.22 15.41
CA CYS A 11 2.16 -8.51 14.32
C CYS A 11 3.07 -7.44 13.66
N SER A 12 3.36 -7.58 12.37
CA SER A 12 4.13 -6.57 11.61
C SER A 12 3.36 -5.25 11.43
N PHE A 13 2.04 -5.30 11.31
CA PHE A 13 1.18 -4.13 11.08
C PHE A 13 1.14 -3.17 12.28
N GLU A 14 1.43 -3.66 13.49
CA GLU A 14 1.67 -2.80 14.64
C GLU A 14 2.83 -1.85 14.36
N ARG A 15 3.92 -2.38 13.82
CA ARG A 15 5.14 -1.62 13.50
C ARG A 15 4.92 -0.68 12.31
N ILE A 16 4.18 -1.13 11.30
CA ILE A 16 3.82 -0.29 10.14
C ILE A 16 2.96 0.91 10.57
N TYR A 17 1.88 0.68 11.33
CA TYR A 17 0.84 1.71 11.52
C TYR A 17 0.38 1.92 12.97
N PHE A 18 -0.02 0.87 13.70
CA PHE A 18 -0.76 1.04 14.97
C PHE A 18 0.08 1.52 16.15
N SER A 19 1.35 1.13 16.24
CA SER A 19 2.21 1.52 17.34
C SER A 19 2.63 2.99 17.21
N ARG A 20 2.98 3.60 18.35
CA ARG A 20 3.45 4.99 18.38
C ARG A 20 4.80 5.10 17.67
N GLY A 21 4.88 5.97 16.67
CA GLY A 21 6.12 6.23 15.93
C GLY A 21 7.21 6.95 16.74
N SER A 22 6.93 7.34 17.98
CA SER A 22 7.92 7.95 18.90
C SER A 22 8.90 6.93 19.49
N ASP A 23 8.61 5.63 19.39
CA ASP A 23 9.54 4.59 19.77
C ASP A 23 10.70 4.51 18.77
N ALA A 24 11.94 4.49 19.27
CA ALA A 24 13.14 4.55 18.42
C ALA A 24 13.27 3.34 17.49
N SER A 25 12.84 2.16 17.90
CA SER A 25 12.88 0.95 17.07
C SER A 25 11.86 1.04 15.94
N ILE A 26 10.61 1.41 16.25
CA ILE A 26 9.54 1.61 15.27
C ILE A 26 9.91 2.70 14.26
N TYR A 27 10.48 3.81 14.75
CA TYR A 27 10.94 4.90 13.90
C TYR A 27 11.97 4.44 12.86
N ARG A 28 12.96 3.64 13.27
CA ARG A 28 13.99 3.10 12.37
C ARG A 28 13.40 2.13 11.35
N GLU A 29 12.48 1.27 11.77
CA GLU A 29 11.81 0.32 10.90
C GLU A 29 10.94 1.02 9.84
N ARG A 30 10.15 2.03 10.24
CA ARG A 30 9.37 2.84 9.30
C ARG A 30 10.24 3.56 8.29
N LYS A 31 11.38 4.13 8.72
CA LYS A 31 12.37 4.68 7.77
C LYS A 31 12.90 3.61 6.83
N GLN A 32 13.16 2.41 7.32
CA GLN A 32 13.63 1.32 6.48
C GLN A 32 12.57 0.87 5.46
N LEU A 33 11.28 0.84 5.82
CA LEU A 33 10.17 0.57 4.89
C LEU A 33 10.20 1.57 3.72
N GLY A 34 10.29 2.87 4.00
CA GLY A 34 10.39 3.89 2.96
C GLY A 34 11.63 3.77 2.08
N ARG A 35 12.78 3.47 2.69
CA ARG A 35 14.04 3.32 1.97
C ARG A 35 14.01 2.14 0.99
N LEU A 36 13.40 1.02 1.38
CA LEU A 36 13.32 -0.18 0.55
C LEU A 36 12.39 -0.06 -0.65
N LEU A 37 11.48 0.93 -0.65
CA LEU A 37 10.62 1.23 -1.80
C LEU A 37 11.35 1.99 -2.94
N CYS A 38 12.50 2.60 -2.65
CA CYS A 38 13.18 3.48 -3.60
C CYS A 38 13.46 2.84 -4.97
N PRO A 39 13.90 1.58 -5.09
CA PRO A 39 14.09 0.94 -6.40
C PRO A 39 12.82 0.93 -7.26
N GLN A 40 11.68 0.49 -6.69
CA GLN A 40 10.39 0.43 -7.39
C GLN A 40 9.89 1.83 -7.77
N ILE A 41 10.12 2.82 -6.91
CA ILE A 41 9.75 4.21 -7.16
C ILE A 41 10.57 4.80 -8.32
N LEU A 42 11.90 4.63 -8.27
CA LEU A 42 12.82 5.12 -9.30
C LEU A 42 12.48 4.52 -10.66
N GLU A 43 12.19 3.21 -10.72
CA GLU A 43 11.73 2.55 -11.94
C GLU A 43 10.41 3.17 -12.44
N ALA A 44 9.43 3.37 -11.56
CA ALA A 44 8.12 3.90 -11.93
C ALA A 44 8.13 5.34 -12.47
N VAL A 45 9.15 6.13 -12.11
CA VAL A 45 9.38 7.49 -12.63
C VAL A 45 10.48 7.55 -13.69
N ASN A 46 10.97 6.39 -14.18
CA ASN A 46 12.07 6.29 -15.14
C ASN A 46 13.34 7.06 -14.69
N CYS A 47 13.62 7.06 -13.39
CA CYS A 47 14.69 7.82 -12.75
C CYS A 47 14.62 9.34 -12.96
N ASP A 48 13.50 9.89 -13.45
CA ASP A 48 13.31 11.32 -13.64
C ASP A 48 12.99 12.02 -12.31
N LEU A 49 14.03 12.34 -11.55
CA LEU A 49 13.91 13.06 -10.27
C LEU A 49 13.65 14.57 -10.46
N LYS A 50 13.96 15.11 -11.65
CA LYS A 50 13.81 16.54 -11.96
C LYS A 50 12.33 16.89 -12.16
N ASN A 51 11.57 16.02 -12.82
CA ASN A 51 10.14 16.19 -13.05
C ASN A 51 9.31 15.24 -12.18
N THR A 52 9.77 14.98 -10.95
CA THR A 52 9.01 14.21 -9.97
C THR A 52 8.98 14.94 -8.64
N VAL A 53 7.76 15.24 -8.17
CA VAL A 53 7.51 15.77 -6.83
C VAL A 53 7.19 14.61 -5.88
N PHE A 54 7.92 14.51 -4.78
CA PHE A 54 7.75 13.52 -3.73
C PHE A 54 7.05 14.14 -2.53
N SER A 55 5.97 13.51 -2.08
CA SER A 55 5.18 13.92 -0.91
C SER A 55 4.69 12.68 -0.15
N PHE A 56 3.96 12.90 0.94
CA PHE A 56 3.27 11.86 1.70
C PHE A 56 1.81 12.25 1.99
N ILE A 57 1.01 11.26 2.38
CA ILE A 57 -0.35 11.45 2.90
C ILE A 57 -0.26 11.53 4.43
N PRO A 58 -0.64 12.66 5.05
CA PRO A 58 -0.55 12.80 6.51
C PRO A 58 -1.50 11.84 7.26
N ASN A 59 -1.15 11.34 8.44
CA ASN A 59 0.01 11.74 9.26
C ASN A 59 1.08 10.65 9.41
N THR A 60 0.68 9.38 9.51
CA THR A 60 1.57 8.31 10.00
C THR A 60 2.66 7.93 8.98
N ALA A 61 2.42 8.17 7.69
CA ALA A 61 3.35 7.90 6.59
C ALA A 61 4.60 8.80 6.59
N GLU A 62 4.64 9.85 7.40
CA GLU A 62 5.74 10.84 7.46
C GLU A 62 7.11 10.17 7.73
N VAL A 63 7.18 9.20 8.66
CA VAL A 63 8.46 8.55 8.99
C VAL A 63 8.96 7.67 7.84
N ALA A 64 8.04 6.97 7.17
CA ALA A 64 8.38 6.22 5.97
C ALA A 64 8.81 7.16 4.84
N PHE A 65 8.16 8.31 4.69
CA PHE A 65 8.56 9.34 3.75
C PHE A 65 10.00 9.82 3.96
N TYR A 66 10.40 10.12 5.20
CA TYR A 66 11.79 10.48 5.50
C TYR A 66 12.77 9.38 5.11
N GLY A 67 12.42 8.11 5.34
CA GLY A 67 13.20 6.97 4.89
C GLY A 67 13.35 6.88 3.38
N MET A 68 12.27 7.15 2.64
CA MET A 68 12.25 7.20 1.19
C MET A 68 13.15 8.33 0.67
N VAL A 69 13.04 9.55 1.22
CA VAL A 69 13.89 10.69 0.85
C VAL A 69 15.38 10.39 1.06
N GLU A 70 15.75 9.75 2.16
CA GLU A 70 17.13 9.29 2.38
C GLU A 70 17.60 8.28 1.34
N GLY A 71 16.72 7.35 0.94
CA GLY A 71 17.01 6.38 -0.12
C GLY A 71 17.21 7.06 -1.48
N LEU A 72 16.40 8.06 -1.82
CA LEU A 72 16.55 8.86 -3.03
C LEU A 72 17.87 9.64 -3.03
N HIS A 73 18.23 10.30 -1.92
CA HIS A 73 19.55 10.94 -1.81
C HIS A 73 20.71 9.95 -1.94
N LYS A 74 20.57 8.73 -1.40
CA LYS A 74 21.60 7.69 -1.56
C LYS A 74 21.74 7.27 -3.02
N TYR A 75 20.64 7.15 -3.75
CA TYR A 75 20.66 6.89 -5.19
C TYR A 75 21.37 8.03 -5.96
N ILE A 76 20.99 9.29 -5.69
CA ILE A 76 21.62 10.46 -6.34
C ILE A 76 23.13 10.49 -6.07
N LYS A 77 23.56 10.31 -4.82
CA LYS A 77 24.99 10.26 -4.48
C LYS A 77 25.73 9.15 -5.23
N LYS A 78 25.10 7.99 -5.41
CA LYS A 78 25.66 6.89 -6.20
C LYS A 78 25.76 7.27 -7.68
N TYR A 79 24.71 7.85 -8.25
CA TYR A 79 24.69 8.35 -9.61
C TYR A 79 25.78 9.39 -9.86
N GLN A 80 25.84 10.44 -9.02
CA GLN A 80 26.88 11.47 -9.06
C GLN A 80 28.29 10.86 -9.03
N LYS A 81 28.56 9.95 -8.09
CA LYS A 81 29.85 9.27 -7.99
C LYS A 81 30.19 8.49 -9.27
N GLU A 82 29.23 7.73 -9.81
CA GLU A 82 29.47 6.92 -11.01
C GLU A 82 29.70 7.79 -12.26
N THR A 83 28.93 8.85 -12.43
CA THR A 83 29.10 9.82 -13.53
C THR A 83 30.48 10.45 -13.48
N LEU A 84 30.95 10.87 -12.30
CA LEU A 84 32.26 11.49 -12.14
C LEU A 84 33.43 10.51 -12.33
N LEU A 85 33.29 9.25 -11.88
CA LEU A 85 34.36 8.25 -11.99
C LEU A 85 34.49 7.61 -13.38
N LYS A 86 33.38 7.47 -14.12
CA LYS A 86 33.38 6.81 -15.44
C LYS A 86 33.77 7.75 -16.58
N ARG A 87 33.94 9.04 -16.29
CA ARG A 87 34.25 10.06 -17.29
C ARG A 87 35.74 10.05 -17.64
N ALA A 88 36.05 10.04 -18.94
CA ALA A 88 37.42 10.06 -19.43
C ALA A 88 37.90 11.49 -19.76
N ASP A 89 36.96 12.36 -20.11
CA ASP A 89 37.14 13.77 -20.44
C ASP A 89 36.95 14.67 -19.21
N LYS A 90 37.53 15.88 -19.28
CA LYS A 90 37.33 16.91 -18.26
C LYS A 90 35.88 17.42 -18.34
N ILE A 91 35.15 17.28 -17.23
CA ILE A 91 33.79 17.83 -17.08
C ILE A 91 33.83 19.37 -17.18
N SER A 92 32.85 19.98 -17.85
CA SER A 92 32.68 21.43 -17.84
C SER A 92 32.14 21.91 -16.49
N ASP A 93 32.34 23.18 -16.16
CA ASP A 93 31.84 23.73 -14.90
C ASP A 93 30.30 23.69 -14.86
N GLU A 94 29.63 23.91 -16.00
CA GLU A 94 28.16 23.87 -16.10
C GLU A 94 27.60 22.45 -15.87
N GLU A 95 28.22 21.44 -16.48
CA GLU A 95 27.81 20.05 -16.30
C GLU A 95 28.10 19.55 -14.88
N LEU A 96 29.22 19.99 -14.29
CA LEU A 96 29.54 19.66 -12.90
C LEU A 96 28.49 20.24 -11.95
N GLU A 97 28.09 21.49 -12.15
CA GLU A 97 27.06 22.14 -11.35
C GLU A 97 25.69 21.44 -11.52
N GLU A 98 25.33 21.03 -12.74
CA GLU A 98 24.11 20.27 -12.99
C GLU A 98 24.11 18.93 -12.22
N VAL A 99 25.22 18.19 -12.26
CA VAL A 99 25.34 16.90 -11.55
C VAL A 99 25.29 17.10 -10.03
N LEU A 100 26.00 18.10 -9.50
CA LEU A 100 26.09 18.33 -8.05
C LEU A 100 24.81 18.91 -7.46
N SER A 101 24.06 19.70 -8.23
CA SER A 101 22.79 20.30 -7.80
C SER A 101 21.61 19.34 -7.78
N MET A 102 21.76 18.11 -8.32
CA MET A 102 20.71 17.09 -8.29
C MET A 102 20.22 16.82 -6.86
N ALA A 103 18.92 17.00 -6.66
CA ALA A 103 18.23 16.70 -5.41
C ALA A 103 16.80 16.20 -5.70
N PRO A 104 16.21 15.38 -4.81
CA PRO A 104 14.80 15.03 -4.95
C PRO A 104 13.94 16.27 -4.64
N ARG A 105 12.93 16.54 -5.47
CA ARG A 105 11.95 17.61 -5.19
C ARG A 105 10.96 17.12 -4.15
N VAL A 106 11.17 17.51 -2.90
CA VAL A 106 10.40 17.08 -1.73
C VAL A 106 9.48 18.19 -1.28
N GLU A 107 8.18 17.92 -1.27
CA GLU A 107 7.17 18.94 -1.02
C GLU A 107 6.05 18.39 -0.14
N LYS A 108 5.46 19.26 0.67
CA LYS A 108 4.25 18.93 1.43
C LYS A 108 3.03 19.27 0.58
N ILE A 109 2.53 18.29 -0.17
CA ILE A 109 1.41 18.49 -1.07
C ILE A 109 0.08 18.32 -0.34
N ALA A 110 -0.17 17.17 0.29
CA ALA A 110 -1.42 16.93 1.01
C ALA A 110 -1.33 17.48 2.45
N ILE A 111 -2.30 18.30 2.84
CA ILE A 111 -2.41 18.88 4.18
C ILE A 111 -3.73 18.41 4.77
N LYS A 112 -3.69 17.85 5.98
CA LYS A 112 -4.89 17.42 6.71
C LYS A 112 -5.32 18.49 7.71
N ASP A 113 -6.50 19.07 7.54
CA ASP A 113 -7.09 19.95 8.55
C ASP A 113 -7.72 19.11 9.67
N VAL A 114 -7.08 19.14 10.84
CA VAL A 114 -7.44 18.34 12.01
C VAL A 114 -8.67 18.90 12.74
N LYS A 115 -9.19 20.08 12.36
CA LYS A 115 -10.26 20.76 13.11
C LYS A 115 -11.69 20.30 12.78
N LEU A 116 -11.91 19.58 11.69
CA LEU A 116 -13.24 19.08 11.30
C LEU A 116 -13.52 17.70 11.93
N ARG A 117 -14.26 17.67 13.04
CA ARG A 117 -15.00 16.47 13.45
C ARG A 117 -16.38 16.53 12.78
N THR A 118 -16.71 15.54 11.95
CA THR A 118 -18.06 15.43 11.38
C THR A 118 -19.04 15.07 12.50
N PHE A 119 -19.74 16.05 13.06
CA PHE A 119 -20.87 15.81 13.95
C PHE A 119 -22.07 15.31 13.11
N ILE A 120 -22.77 14.32 13.65
CA ILE A 120 -23.95 13.59 13.13
C ILE A 120 -24.61 14.25 11.90
N THR A 121 -24.38 13.67 10.72
CA THR A 121 -25.02 14.02 9.44
C THR A 121 -25.33 12.75 8.64
N GLN A 122 -26.31 12.82 7.71
CA GLN A 122 -26.71 11.71 6.84
C GLN A 122 -25.55 11.24 5.94
N ASP A 123 -25.52 9.95 5.59
CA ASP A 123 -24.37 9.32 4.89
C ASP A 123 -23.98 9.99 3.56
N ALA A 124 -24.91 10.68 2.90
CA ALA A 124 -24.66 11.44 1.68
C ALA A 124 -23.83 12.72 1.92
N ASP A 125 -24.09 13.44 3.02
CA ASP A 125 -23.40 14.70 3.36
C ASP A 125 -22.00 14.48 3.94
N ARG A 126 -21.69 13.26 4.42
CA ARG A 126 -20.34 12.91 4.88
C ARG A 126 -19.32 12.92 3.75
N GLN A 127 -19.69 12.51 2.53
CA GLN A 127 -18.74 12.40 1.42
C GLN A 127 -18.19 13.77 1.01
N ASP A 128 -19.03 14.80 0.98
CA ASP A 128 -18.60 16.18 0.71
C ASP A 128 -17.76 16.74 1.85
N MET A 129 -18.08 16.45 3.12
CA MET A 129 -17.29 16.91 4.27
C MET A 129 -15.88 16.28 4.34
N VAL A 130 -15.71 15.01 3.97
CA VAL A 130 -14.38 14.35 3.95
C VAL A 130 -13.48 14.97 2.87
N SER A 131 -14.05 15.47 1.78
CA SER A 131 -13.30 16.20 0.74
C SER A 131 -12.68 17.51 1.26
N HIS A 132 -13.25 18.11 2.32
CA HIS A 132 -12.75 19.32 2.97
C HIS A 132 -11.74 19.05 4.10
N VAL A 133 -11.45 17.79 4.42
CA VAL A 133 -10.44 17.43 5.43
C VAL A 133 -9.03 17.58 4.86
N TYR A 134 -8.88 17.53 3.54
CA TYR A 134 -7.59 17.63 2.87
C TYR A 134 -7.53 18.87 1.98
N ASP A 135 -6.43 19.62 2.10
CA ASP A 135 -6.07 20.74 1.23
C ASP A 135 -4.74 20.44 0.52
N THR A 136 -4.42 21.21 -0.52
CA THR A 136 -3.19 21.05 -1.31
C THR A 136 -2.38 22.31 -1.48
N THR A 137 -1.05 22.16 -1.49
CA THR A 137 -0.14 23.23 -1.90
C THR A 137 -0.16 23.41 -3.42
N TYR A 138 -0.73 24.52 -3.89
CA TYR A 138 -0.81 24.87 -5.31
C TYR A 138 0.49 25.50 -5.84
N GLY A 139 0.73 25.41 -7.16
CA GLY A 139 1.84 26.09 -7.85
C GLY A 139 3.20 25.38 -7.79
N VAL A 140 3.29 24.25 -7.09
CA VAL A 140 4.54 23.49 -6.89
C VAL A 140 4.70 22.34 -7.92
N VAL A 141 3.57 21.80 -8.39
CA VAL A 141 3.51 20.76 -9.43
C VAL A 141 3.31 21.44 -10.78
N LYS A 142 4.18 21.13 -11.75
CA LYS A 142 4.05 21.59 -13.13
C LYS A 142 3.02 20.73 -13.86
N SER A 143 1.92 21.36 -14.26
CA SER A 143 0.81 20.68 -14.93
C SER A 143 1.23 20.02 -16.25
N GLY A 144 0.88 18.75 -16.45
CA GLY A 144 1.18 17.95 -17.64
C GLY A 144 2.63 17.45 -17.75
N GLU A 145 3.54 17.92 -16.87
CA GLU A 145 4.97 17.58 -16.90
C GLU A 145 5.34 16.67 -15.72
N ASP A 146 5.03 17.11 -14.50
CA ASP A 146 5.52 16.45 -13.29
C ASP A 146 4.78 15.14 -12.98
N ASN A 147 5.53 14.14 -12.52
CA ASN A 147 4.98 13.03 -11.75
C ASN A 147 4.80 13.46 -10.29
N LEU A 148 3.72 13.00 -9.66
CA LEU A 148 3.48 13.20 -8.25
C LEU A 148 3.51 11.84 -7.53
N VAL A 149 4.53 11.62 -6.71
CA VAL A 149 4.70 10.41 -5.89
C VAL A 149 4.25 10.73 -4.47
N VAL A 150 3.24 10.00 -3.98
CA VAL A 150 2.72 10.15 -2.61
C VAL A 150 2.82 8.84 -1.86
N ILE A 151 3.49 8.83 -0.69
CA ILE A 151 3.54 7.66 0.18
C ILE A 151 2.42 7.69 1.23
N ASP A 152 1.80 6.53 1.45
CA ASP A 152 0.83 6.24 2.50
C ASP A 152 1.28 5.00 3.29
N ASP A 153 0.72 4.80 4.48
CA ASP A 153 1.06 3.65 5.31
C ASP A 153 0.54 2.35 4.68
N SER A 154 -0.75 2.32 4.36
CA SER A 154 -1.42 1.13 3.86
C SER A 154 -2.66 1.48 3.04
N ILE A 155 -3.03 0.60 2.12
CA ILE A 155 -4.26 0.73 1.34
C ILE A 155 -5.15 -0.48 1.64
N VAL A 156 -6.17 -0.28 2.48
CA VAL A 156 -7.13 -1.32 2.89
C VAL A 156 -8.32 -1.38 1.92
N ARG A 157 -9.21 -0.38 2.00
CA ARG A 157 -10.45 -0.31 1.20
C ARG A 157 -10.32 0.53 -0.07
N GLY A 158 -9.27 1.35 -0.17
CA GLY A 158 -9.05 2.28 -1.28
C GLY A 158 -10.06 3.44 -1.37
N THR A 159 -11.11 3.47 -0.55
CA THR A 159 -12.18 4.48 -0.61
C THR A 159 -11.68 5.90 -0.35
N THR A 160 -10.82 6.10 0.66
CA THR A 160 -10.23 7.42 0.96
C THR A 160 -9.40 7.96 -0.22
N LEU A 161 -8.63 7.08 -0.86
CA LEU A 161 -7.87 7.45 -2.06
C LEU A 161 -8.81 7.83 -3.22
N ARG A 162 -9.82 6.99 -3.49
CA ARG A 162 -10.78 7.19 -4.58
C ARG A 162 -11.69 8.40 -4.39
N GLN A 163 -12.15 8.64 -3.18
CA GLN A 163 -13.16 9.67 -2.90
C GLN A 163 -12.54 11.03 -2.66
N SER A 164 -11.34 11.09 -2.07
CA SER A 164 -10.77 12.35 -1.60
C SER A 164 -9.38 12.61 -2.16
N ILE A 165 -8.41 11.76 -1.84
CA ILE A 165 -7.00 12.09 -2.11
C ILE A 165 -6.72 12.24 -3.61
N LEU A 166 -7.05 11.24 -4.43
CA LEU A 166 -6.73 11.27 -5.86
C LEU A 166 -7.41 12.44 -6.58
N ARG A 167 -8.64 12.79 -6.20
CA ARG A 167 -9.36 13.94 -6.78
C ARG A 167 -8.65 15.26 -6.48
N ILE A 168 -8.17 15.44 -5.26
CA ILE A 168 -7.51 16.68 -4.85
C ILE A 168 -6.11 16.77 -5.48
N LEU A 169 -5.37 15.65 -5.51
CA LEU A 169 -4.06 15.60 -6.18
C LEU A 169 -4.17 15.85 -7.69
N ASP A 170 -5.22 15.35 -8.35
CA ASP A 170 -5.46 15.56 -9.78
C ASP A 170 -5.72 17.04 -10.15
N ARG A 171 -6.25 17.85 -9.22
CA ARG A 171 -6.44 19.30 -9.43
C ARG A 171 -5.13 20.05 -9.65
N LEU A 172 -4.00 19.48 -9.22
CA LEU A 172 -2.67 20.04 -9.45
C LEU A 172 -2.17 19.78 -10.88
N GLY A 173 -2.90 18.96 -11.65
CA GLY A 173 -2.60 18.60 -13.03
C GLY A 173 -1.34 17.75 -13.26
N PRO A 174 -0.88 16.86 -12.35
CA PRO A 174 0.31 16.07 -12.63
C PRO A 174 0.12 15.19 -13.86
N LYS A 175 1.20 14.86 -14.56
CA LYS A 175 1.17 13.87 -15.65
C LYS A 175 0.75 12.48 -15.15
N ARG A 176 1.22 12.12 -13.96
CA ARG A 176 0.99 10.83 -13.31
C ARG A 176 0.96 11.00 -11.82
N ILE A 177 0.02 10.32 -11.16
CA ILE A 177 -0.03 10.17 -9.71
C ILE A 177 0.42 8.75 -9.37
N ILE A 178 1.44 8.61 -8.54
CA ILE A 178 1.97 7.33 -8.07
C ILE A 178 1.73 7.26 -6.57
N VAL A 179 0.77 6.42 -6.15
CA VAL A 179 0.52 6.14 -4.74
C VAL A 179 1.41 4.99 -4.30
N VAL A 180 2.19 5.19 -3.25
CA VAL A 180 3.12 4.20 -2.72
C VAL A 180 2.66 3.78 -1.33
N SER A 181 2.40 2.49 -1.12
CA SER A 181 2.08 1.94 0.19
C SER A 181 3.35 1.40 0.86
N SER A 182 3.61 1.82 2.10
CA SER A 182 4.71 1.26 2.91
C SER A 182 4.44 -0.16 3.42
N ALA A 183 3.18 -0.60 3.35
CA ALA A 183 2.74 -1.97 3.57
C ALA A 183 2.61 -2.77 2.24
N PRO A 184 2.73 -4.11 2.30
CA PRO A 184 2.23 -4.98 1.25
C PRO A 184 0.71 -4.91 1.08
N GLN A 185 0.21 -5.56 0.03
CA GLN A 185 -1.22 -5.64 -0.26
C GLN A 185 -1.96 -6.39 0.87
N ILE A 186 -2.92 -5.72 1.50
CA ILE A 186 -3.77 -6.34 2.52
C ILE A 186 -4.81 -7.20 1.81
N ARG A 187 -4.62 -8.51 1.88
CA ARG A 187 -5.36 -9.53 1.12
C ARG A 187 -6.30 -10.36 1.97
N TYR A 188 -6.07 -10.44 3.28
CA TYR A 188 -6.79 -11.36 4.16
C TYR A 188 -7.24 -10.66 5.46
N PRO A 189 -8.36 -11.11 6.06
CA PRO A 189 -8.87 -10.51 7.27
C PRO A 189 -8.02 -10.78 8.50
N ASP A 190 -8.01 -9.85 9.45
CA ASP A 190 -7.44 -10.06 10.77
C ASP A 190 -8.47 -10.67 11.74
N CYS A 191 -7.98 -11.55 12.61
CA CYS A 191 -8.76 -12.16 13.68
C CYS A 191 -8.07 -12.07 15.06
N TYR A 192 -7.06 -11.20 15.20
CA TYR A 192 -6.25 -11.08 16.40
C TYR A 192 -6.33 -9.70 17.06
N GLY A 193 -7.17 -8.80 16.56
CA GLY A 193 -7.54 -7.56 17.26
C GLY A 193 -7.70 -6.34 16.37
N ILE A 194 -7.35 -6.43 15.08
CA ILE A 194 -7.50 -5.35 14.12
C ILE A 194 -8.85 -5.50 13.40
N ASP A 195 -9.61 -4.40 13.27
CA ASP A 195 -10.93 -4.41 12.63
C ASP A 195 -10.83 -4.47 11.09
N MET A 196 -10.36 -5.61 10.59
CA MET A 196 -10.26 -5.96 9.17
C MET A 196 -10.90 -7.33 8.98
N SER A 197 -12.21 -7.46 9.17
CA SER A 197 -12.86 -8.77 9.36
C SER A 197 -13.71 -9.25 8.19
N ARG A 198 -13.91 -8.40 7.18
CA ARG A 198 -14.80 -8.66 6.04
C ARG A 198 -14.01 -8.69 4.74
N MET A 199 -14.11 -9.80 4.01
CA MET A 199 -13.31 -10.02 2.80
C MET A 199 -13.60 -8.98 1.70
N GLY A 200 -14.89 -8.67 1.48
CA GLY A 200 -15.32 -7.72 0.44
C GLY A 200 -14.93 -6.26 0.70
N GLU A 201 -14.29 -5.94 1.82
CA GLU A 201 -13.81 -4.58 2.09
C GLU A 201 -12.37 -4.35 1.60
N PHE A 202 -11.62 -5.40 1.24
CA PHE A 202 -10.24 -5.25 0.78
C PHE A 202 -10.18 -4.95 -0.71
N VAL A 203 -9.57 -3.82 -1.08
CA VAL A 203 -9.41 -3.43 -2.49
C VAL A 203 -8.54 -4.42 -3.27
N ALA A 204 -7.58 -5.06 -2.59
CA ALA A 204 -6.75 -6.11 -3.20
C ALA A 204 -7.57 -7.37 -3.53
N PHE A 205 -8.54 -7.72 -2.68
CA PHE A 205 -9.46 -8.82 -2.95
C PHE A 205 -10.42 -8.46 -4.09
N GLU A 206 -11.01 -7.27 -4.07
CA GLU A 206 -11.85 -6.76 -5.16
C GLU A 206 -11.10 -6.79 -6.51
N ALA A 207 -9.84 -6.36 -6.51
CA ALA A 207 -8.97 -6.40 -7.68
C ALA A 207 -8.71 -7.83 -8.17
N ALA A 208 -8.39 -8.77 -7.29
CA ALA A 208 -8.17 -10.17 -7.67
C ALA A 208 -9.43 -10.82 -8.25
N ILE A 209 -10.60 -10.59 -7.63
CA ILE A 209 -11.88 -11.08 -8.15
C ILE A 209 -12.19 -10.47 -9.52
N ALA A 210 -11.95 -9.17 -9.72
CA ALA A 210 -12.15 -8.53 -11.00
C ALA A 210 -11.19 -9.08 -12.08
N LEU A 211 -9.93 -9.36 -11.73
CA LEU A 211 -8.98 -10.00 -12.65
C LEU A 211 -9.38 -11.42 -13.03
N LEU A 212 -9.91 -12.22 -12.09
CA LEU A 212 -10.43 -13.56 -12.40
C LEU A 212 -11.56 -13.48 -13.44
N LYS A 213 -12.48 -12.53 -13.26
CA LYS A 213 -13.58 -12.30 -14.21
C LYS A 213 -13.09 -11.84 -15.58
N ASP A 214 -12.18 -10.86 -15.60
CA ASP A 214 -11.61 -10.35 -16.84
C ASP A 214 -10.86 -11.46 -17.62
N ALA A 215 -10.29 -12.44 -16.92
CA ALA A 215 -9.54 -13.55 -17.49
C ALA A 215 -10.40 -14.80 -17.80
N GLY A 216 -11.70 -14.81 -17.48
CA GLY A 216 -12.56 -16.00 -17.65
C GLY A 216 -12.22 -17.15 -16.69
N LEU A 217 -11.64 -16.85 -15.53
CA LEU A 217 -11.20 -17.79 -14.51
C LEU A 217 -12.15 -17.85 -13.29
N GLU A 218 -13.43 -17.53 -13.48
CA GLU A 218 -14.43 -17.51 -12.39
C GLU A 218 -14.59 -18.87 -11.70
N HIS A 219 -14.33 -19.97 -12.40
CA HIS A 219 -14.35 -21.32 -11.83
C HIS A 219 -13.42 -21.46 -10.61
N ILE A 220 -12.33 -20.68 -10.51
CA ILE A 220 -11.45 -20.68 -9.34
C ILE A 220 -12.20 -20.20 -8.09
N ILE A 221 -13.13 -19.26 -8.23
CA ILE A 221 -13.96 -18.75 -7.13
C ILE A 221 -14.88 -19.88 -6.64
N ASP A 222 -15.56 -20.55 -7.57
CA ASP A 222 -16.51 -21.63 -7.28
C ASP A 222 -15.80 -22.84 -6.65
N GLU A 223 -14.65 -23.24 -7.19
CA GLU A 223 -13.83 -24.31 -6.63
C GLU A 223 -13.30 -23.98 -5.24
N THR A 224 -12.87 -22.73 -5.02
CA THR A 224 -12.41 -22.28 -3.69
C THR A 224 -13.56 -22.33 -2.69
N TYR A 225 -14.76 -21.91 -3.10
CA TYR A 225 -15.95 -21.98 -2.25
C TYR A 225 -16.32 -23.43 -1.91
N ALA A 226 -16.35 -24.32 -2.91
CA ALA A 226 -16.61 -25.75 -2.70
C ALA A 226 -15.59 -26.39 -1.76
N LYS A 227 -14.29 -26.04 -1.89
CA LYS A 227 -13.23 -26.50 -0.96
C LYS A 227 -13.48 -26.02 0.47
N CYS A 228 -13.90 -24.77 0.67
CA CYS A 228 -14.26 -24.27 1.99
C CYS A 228 -15.45 -25.05 2.59
N GLN A 229 -16.49 -25.32 1.81
CA GLN A 229 -17.65 -26.10 2.27
C GLN A 229 -17.27 -27.52 2.64
N GLN A 230 -16.51 -28.21 1.78
CA GLN A 230 -16.06 -29.59 2.04
C GLN A 230 -15.18 -29.66 3.29
N ALA A 231 -14.28 -28.68 3.48
CA ALA A 231 -13.43 -28.63 4.66
C ALA A 231 -14.25 -28.52 5.97
N ILE A 232 -15.42 -27.89 5.95
CA ILE A 232 -16.31 -27.83 7.12
C ILE A 232 -16.98 -29.17 7.38
N LEU A 233 -17.46 -29.84 6.34
CA LEU A 233 -18.06 -31.17 6.46
C LEU A 233 -17.08 -32.20 7.02
N ASP A 234 -15.81 -32.09 6.61
CA ASP A 234 -14.74 -32.98 7.07
C ASP A 234 -14.14 -32.58 8.44
N GLY A 235 -14.55 -31.46 9.04
CA GLY A 235 -13.94 -30.90 10.26
C GLY A 235 -12.48 -30.46 10.08
N ARG A 236 -12.08 -30.11 8.85
CA ARG A 236 -10.74 -29.69 8.44
C ARG A 236 -10.65 -28.19 8.13
N GLU A 237 -11.63 -27.38 8.54
CA GLU A 237 -11.72 -25.96 8.16
C GLU A 237 -10.59 -25.08 8.73
N LYS A 238 -9.85 -25.62 9.70
CA LYS A 238 -8.68 -24.99 10.34
C LYS A 238 -7.35 -25.36 9.69
N LYS A 239 -7.35 -26.32 8.76
CA LYS A 239 -6.11 -26.94 8.24
C LYS A 239 -5.33 -25.98 7.35
N GLU A 240 -6.01 -25.28 6.45
CA GLU A 240 -5.37 -24.42 5.46
C GLU A 240 -6.26 -23.22 5.08
N ASN A 241 -5.62 -22.21 4.50
CA ASN A 241 -6.27 -21.05 3.92
C ASN A 241 -6.45 -21.27 2.41
N PHE A 242 -7.68 -21.56 1.99
CA PHE A 242 -7.99 -21.84 0.58
C PHE A 242 -7.99 -20.57 -0.29
N ILE A 243 -8.11 -19.38 0.32
CA ILE A 243 -8.28 -18.11 -0.40
C ILE A 243 -6.99 -17.72 -1.12
N LYS A 244 -5.85 -18.31 -0.77
CA LYS A 244 -4.61 -18.16 -1.55
C LYS A 244 -4.80 -18.48 -3.04
N ALA A 245 -5.71 -19.40 -3.37
CA ALA A 245 -6.03 -19.74 -4.76
C ALA A 245 -6.61 -18.57 -5.56
N ILE A 246 -7.28 -17.61 -4.91
CA ILE A 246 -7.84 -16.41 -5.56
C ILE A 246 -6.72 -15.49 -6.09
N TYR A 247 -5.60 -15.43 -5.38
CA TYR A 247 -4.47 -14.55 -5.71
C TYR A 247 -3.40 -15.24 -6.57
N ALA A 248 -3.29 -16.57 -6.49
CA ALA A 248 -2.23 -17.35 -7.13
C ALA A 248 -2.06 -17.13 -8.66
N PRO A 249 -3.12 -16.87 -9.45
CA PRO A 249 -2.96 -16.64 -10.89
C PRO A 249 -2.30 -15.32 -11.28
N PHE A 250 -2.11 -14.39 -10.33
CA PHE A 250 -1.68 -13.03 -10.62
C PHE A 250 -0.40 -12.65 -9.89
N THR A 251 0.41 -11.82 -10.54
CA THR A 251 1.52 -11.15 -9.88
C THR A 251 1.02 -9.99 -9.01
N ASP A 252 1.84 -9.60 -8.04
CA ASP A 252 1.57 -8.43 -7.20
C ASP A 252 1.38 -7.16 -8.06
N ASP A 253 2.11 -7.01 -9.16
CA ASP A 253 1.99 -5.88 -10.08
C ASP A 253 0.67 -5.89 -10.87
N GLN A 254 0.18 -7.05 -11.30
CA GLN A 254 -1.13 -7.17 -11.95
C GLN A 254 -2.25 -6.75 -11.01
N ILE A 255 -2.21 -7.22 -9.75
CA ILE A 255 -3.18 -6.81 -8.72
C ILE A 255 -3.04 -5.30 -8.45
N SER A 256 -1.82 -4.77 -8.32
CA SER A 256 -1.59 -3.34 -8.10
C SER A 256 -2.13 -2.47 -9.24
N GLY A 257 -1.96 -2.92 -10.49
CA GLY A 257 -2.52 -2.27 -11.67
C GLY A 257 -4.05 -2.26 -11.66
N LYS A 258 -4.69 -3.38 -11.27
CA LYS A 258 -6.15 -3.44 -11.14
C LYS A 258 -6.66 -2.58 -9.98
N ILE A 259 -5.95 -2.54 -8.85
CA ILE A 259 -6.26 -1.63 -7.74
C ILE A 259 -6.22 -0.19 -8.23
N ALA A 260 -5.18 0.21 -8.97
CA ALA A 260 -5.07 1.56 -9.53
C ALA A 260 -6.29 1.92 -10.38
N GLN A 261 -6.80 1.00 -11.20
CA GLN A 261 -8.03 1.19 -11.96
C GLN A 261 -9.27 1.36 -11.06
N ILE A 262 -9.42 0.51 -10.04
CA ILE A 262 -10.58 0.54 -9.12
C ILE A 262 -10.64 1.84 -8.31
N ILE A 263 -9.49 2.31 -7.82
CA ILE A 263 -9.43 3.53 -7.00
C ILE A 263 -9.43 4.81 -7.84
N SER A 264 -9.20 4.73 -9.15
CA SER A 264 -9.22 5.89 -10.03
C SER A 264 -10.64 6.48 -10.12
N PRO A 265 -10.85 7.75 -9.71
CA PRO A 265 -12.14 8.40 -9.84
C PRO A 265 -12.56 8.55 -11.31
N LYS A 266 -13.87 8.52 -11.59
CA LYS A 266 -14.38 8.88 -12.92
C LYS A 266 -14.01 10.33 -13.23
N GLY A 267 -13.46 10.57 -14.42
CA GLY A 267 -13.07 11.89 -14.90
C GLY A 267 -11.70 12.36 -14.41
N ILE A 268 -10.89 11.50 -13.78
CA ILE A 268 -9.49 11.83 -13.47
C ILE A 268 -8.69 12.04 -14.76
N HIS A 269 -7.86 13.09 -14.80
CA HIS A 269 -7.03 13.40 -15.96
C HIS A 269 -5.66 12.72 -15.88
N SER A 270 -5.08 12.70 -14.68
CA SER A 270 -3.78 12.10 -14.42
C SER A 270 -3.84 10.58 -14.48
N SER A 271 -2.81 9.96 -15.06
CA SER A 271 -2.65 8.50 -14.96
C SER A 271 -2.34 8.09 -13.50
N VAL A 272 -2.98 7.04 -12.98
CA VAL A 272 -2.77 6.56 -11.61
C VAL A 272 -1.98 5.25 -11.63
N LYS A 273 -0.93 5.17 -10.81
CA LYS A 273 -0.19 3.93 -10.51
C LYS A 273 -0.17 3.71 -9.01
N VAL A 274 -0.21 2.45 -8.59
CA VAL A 274 -0.05 2.06 -7.19
C VAL A 274 1.16 1.15 -7.07
N ILE A 275 2.01 1.42 -6.07
CA ILE A 275 3.17 0.60 -5.70
C ILE A 275 2.95 0.11 -4.27
N TYR A 276 3.13 -1.18 -4.04
CA TYR A 276 3.10 -1.75 -2.71
C TYR A 276 4.51 -2.19 -2.28
N GLN A 277 4.75 -2.18 -0.98
CA GLN A 277 5.92 -2.82 -0.41
C GLN A 277 5.86 -4.33 -0.65
N THR A 278 7.01 -4.95 -0.90
CA THR A 278 7.08 -6.41 -1.03
C THR A 278 7.15 -7.08 0.34
N LEU A 279 6.70 -8.34 0.43
CA LEU A 279 6.82 -9.12 1.67
C LEU A 279 8.28 -9.29 2.11
N ASP A 280 9.18 -9.51 1.17
CA ASP A 280 10.62 -9.63 1.47
C ASP A 280 11.18 -8.34 2.07
N ASN A 281 10.80 -7.19 1.53
CA ASN A 281 11.24 -5.91 2.06
C ASN A 281 10.59 -5.58 3.40
N LEU A 282 9.34 -6.00 3.62
CA LEU A 282 8.70 -5.91 4.93
C LEU A 282 9.54 -6.65 5.99
N HIS A 283 9.90 -7.91 5.74
CA HIS A 283 10.69 -8.69 6.68
C HIS A 283 12.13 -8.19 6.84
N LYS A 284 12.72 -7.58 5.80
CA LYS A 284 14.01 -6.87 5.93
C LYS A 284 13.90 -5.62 6.80
N ALA A 285 12.77 -4.92 6.75
CA ALA A 285 12.56 -3.70 7.52
C ALA A 285 12.18 -3.99 8.97
N ILE A 286 11.37 -5.02 9.21
CA ILE A 286 10.81 -5.38 10.52
C ILE A 286 11.17 -6.85 10.82
N PRO A 287 12.44 -7.14 11.15
CA PRO A 287 12.91 -8.52 11.31
C PRO A 287 12.36 -9.21 12.57
N ASP A 288 11.96 -8.46 13.59
CA ASP A 288 11.53 -9.01 14.89
C ASP A 288 10.01 -9.22 15.00
N HIS A 289 9.23 -8.81 13.98
CA HIS A 289 7.77 -8.97 13.95
C HIS A 289 7.33 -9.63 12.65
N LEU A 290 7.52 -10.95 12.57
CA LEU A 290 7.30 -11.76 11.36
C LEU A 290 5.84 -12.12 11.09
N GLY A 291 4.89 -11.61 11.87
CA GLY A 291 3.46 -11.83 11.68
C GLY A 291 2.94 -11.05 10.48
N ASP A 292 2.64 -11.75 9.39
CA ASP A 292 2.30 -11.18 8.07
C ASP A 292 0.98 -11.73 7.47
N TRP A 293 0.14 -12.39 8.27
CA TRP A 293 -0.99 -13.21 7.80
C TRP A 293 -2.04 -12.45 6.97
N TYR A 294 -2.26 -11.16 7.20
CA TYR A 294 -3.14 -10.31 6.39
C TYR A 294 -2.57 -10.02 4.99
N PHE A 295 -1.28 -10.23 4.78
CA PHE A 295 -0.62 -10.08 3.48
C PHE A 295 -0.35 -11.45 2.81
N SER A 296 0.21 -12.39 3.57
CA SER A 296 0.69 -13.68 3.07
C SER A 296 -0.38 -14.78 3.09
N GLY A 297 -1.40 -14.61 3.93
CA GLY A 297 -2.40 -15.63 4.23
C GLY A 297 -1.88 -16.77 5.11
N ASN A 298 -0.69 -16.64 5.69
CA ASN A 298 -0.07 -17.60 6.61
C ASN A 298 -0.46 -17.31 8.06
N TYR A 299 -1.63 -17.75 8.48
CA TYR A 299 -2.09 -17.52 9.85
C TYR A 299 -1.23 -18.28 10.87
N PRO A 300 -0.81 -17.65 11.99
CA PRO A 300 -0.03 -18.30 13.04
C PRO A 300 -0.85 -19.33 13.84
N THR A 301 -2.19 -19.25 13.79
CA THR A 301 -3.06 -20.20 14.48
C THR A 301 -4.04 -20.90 13.51
N PRO A 302 -4.41 -22.17 13.76
CA PRO A 302 -5.42 -22.86 12.95
C PRO A 302 -6.79 -22.15 12.96
N GLY A 303 -7.09 -21.38 14.02
CA GLY A 303 -8.30 -20.55 14.10
C GLY A 303 -8.32 -19.45 13.04
N GLY A 304 -7.16 -18.88 12.68
CA GLY A 304 -7.07 -17.86 11.63
C GLY A 304 -7.48 -18.40 10.25
N ASN A 305 -7.06 -19.62 9.90
CA ASN A 305 -7.48 -20.31 8.67
C ASN A 305 -9.01 -20.47 8.62
N LYS A 306 -9.64 -20.85 9.74
CA LYS A 306 -11.11 -20.93 9.83
C LYS A 306 -11.77 -19.58 9.57
N VAL A 307 -11.22 -18.49 10.13
CA VAL A 307 -11.79 -17.15 9.99
C VAL A 307 -11.69 -16.66 8.55
N VAL A 308 -10.55 -16.81 7.88
CA VAL A 308 -10.41 -16.38 6.47
C VAL A 308 -11.32 -17.17 5.54
N ASN A 309 -11.42 -18.50 5.74
CA ASN A 309 -12.32 -19.36 4.98
C ASN A 309 -13.80 -18.93 5.17
N LYS A 310 -14.20 -18.67 6.42
CA LYS A 310 -15.55 -18.19 6.73
C LYS A 310 -15.82 -16.78 6.19
N ALA A 311 -14.84 -15.88 6.21
CA ALA A 311 -14.96 -14.54 5.65
C ALA A 311 -15.22 -14.58 4.14
N PHE A 312 -14.55 -15.49 3.43
CA PHE A 312 -14.76 -15.70 2.00
C PHE A 312 -16.15 -16.28 1.71
N MET A 313 -16.57 -17.34 2.42
CA MET A 313 -17.92 -17.89 2.26
C MET A 313 -19.01 -16.85 2.53
N ASN A 314 -18.86 -16.04 3.59
CA ASN A 314 -19.79 -14.95 3.87
C ASN A 314 -19.88 -13.98 2.68
N TRP A 315 -18.75 -13.66 2.03
CA TRP A 315 -18.73 -12.80 0.86
C TRP A 315 -19.44 -13.44 -0.35
N VAL A 316 -19.15 -14.72 -0.64
CA VAL A 316 -19.82 -15.46 -1.74
C VAL A 316 -21.33 -15.52 -1.51
N GLU A 317 -21.76 -15.73 -0.27
CA GLU A 317 -23.18 -15.84 0.13
C GLU A 317 -23.88 -14.49 0.32
N GLY A 318 -23.20 -13.36 0.09
CA GLY A 318 -23.76 -12.02 0.26
C GLY A 318 -24.05 -11.63 1.71
N LYS A 319 -23.45 -12.31 2.70
CA LYS A 319 -23.66 -12.07 4.13
C LYS A 319 -22.72 -10.97 4.65
N ASN A 320 -23.28 -9.85 5.10
CA ASN A 320 -22.50 -8.72 5.64
C ASN A 320 -22.14 -8.87 7.14
N GLN A 321 -21.56 -10.01 7.51
CA GLN A 321 -21.25 -10.35 8.90
C GLN A 321 -19.75 -10.56 9.12
N ARG A 322 -19.30 -10.32 10.36
CA ARG A 322 -17.91 -10.57 10.78
C ARG A 322 -17.66 -12.08 10.83
N ALA A 323 -16.48 -12.50 10.36
CA ALA A 323 -16.18 -13.93 10.22
C ALA A 323 -15.93 -14.67 11.54
N TYR A 324 -15.64 -13.95 12.62
CA TYR A 324 -15.43 -14.51 13.96
C TYR A 324 -16.69 -14.52 14.86
N VAL A 325 -17.86 -14.13 14.33
CA VAL A 325 -19.15 -14.18 15.03
C VAL A 325 -19.80 -15.55 14.87
#